data_AF-A0A3S4CF83-F1
#
_entry.id   AF-A0A3S4CF83-F1
#
_cell.length_a   1.000
_cell.length_b   1.000
_cell.length_c   1.000
_cell.angle_alpha   90.00
_cell.angle_beta   90.00
_cell.angle_gamma   90.00
#
_symmetry.space_group_name_H-M   'P 1'
#
loop_
_entity.id
_entity.type
_entity.pdbx_description
1 polymer ?
#
loop_
_entity_poly.entity_id
_entity_poly.type
_entity_poly.pdbx_seq_one_letter_code
_entity_poly.pdbx_strand_id
1 'polypeptide(L)'
;TAFRQGAVRVTQLDIRPQPPEKEDKLSVWPYWATKMRTSSSQAEGAEREFQVATLEFIGEDGALTGVKCCEVDEKRKPIAGTEF
;
A
#
# COMPACT_ATOMS: atom_id res chain seq x y z
N THR A 1 7.44 -11.27 11.09
CA THR A 1 7.09 -10.60 9.82
C THR A 1 7.06 -11.64 8.73
N ALA A 2 6.37 -11.39 7.61
CA ALA A 2 6.18 -12.39 6.55
C ALA A 2 7.51 -12.96 6.01
N PHE A 3 8.54 -12.12 5.85
CA PHE A 3 9.88 -12.57 5.45
C PHE A 3 10.49 -13.59 6.40
N ARG A 4 10.37 -13.39 7.72
CA ARG A 4 10.88 -14.35 8.73
C ARG A 4 10.10 -15.66 8.79
N GLN A 5 8.94 -15.73 8.13
CA GLN A 5 8.13 -16.93 7.94
C GLN A 5 8.38 -17.58 6.56
N GLY A 6 9.38 -17.12 5.81
CA GLY A 6 9.76 -17.72 4.52
C GLY A 6 9.06 -17.12 3.30
N ALA A 7 8.36 -15.99 3.42
CA ALA A 7 7.78 -15.33 2.25
C ALA A 7 8.89 -14.87 1.28
N VAL A 8 8.78 -15.28 0.02
CA VAL A 8 9.73 -14.94 -1.06
C VAL A 8 9.54 -13.49 -1.52
N ARG A 9 8.30 -12.98 -1.48
CA ARG A 9 7.94 -11.60 -1.82
C ARG A 9 6.85 -11.12 -0.88
N VAL A 10 6.91 -9.84 -0.51
CA VAL A 10 5.91 -9.17 0.32
C VAL A 10 5.59 -7.83 -0.33
N THR A 11 4.31 -7.60 -0.61
CA THR A 11 3.82 -6.33 -1.14
C THR A 11 2.82 -5.74 -0.15
N GLN A 12 2.98 -4.45 0.17
CA GLN A 12 2.07 -3.69 1.00
C GLN A 12 1.26 -2.74 0.13
N LEU A 13 -0.06 -2.83 0.22
CA LEU A 13 -0.98 -1.95 -0.48
C LEU A 13 -1.51 -0.88 0.48
N ASP A 14 -1.53 0.39 0.07
CA ASP A 14 -2.18 1.49 0.79
C ASP A 14 -3.13 2.22 -0.16
N ILE A 15 -4.35 2.47 0.28
CA ILE A 15 -5.36 3.21 -0.49
C ILE A 15 -5.08 4.72 -0.53
N ARG A 16 -4.20 5.22 0.34
CA ARG A 16 -3.87 6.65 0.43
C ARG A 16 -2.77 7.01 -0.56
N PRO A 17 -2.68 8.31 -0.93
CA PRO A 17 -1.54 8.82 -1.67
C PRO A 17 -0.23 8.56 -0.93
N GLN A 18 0.83 8.41 -1.71
CA GLN A 18 2.17 8.33 -1.16
C GLN A 18 2.47 9.60 -0.36
N PRO A 19 2.76 9.49 0.94
CA PRO A 19 3.07 10.65 1.75
C PRO A 19 4.39 11.30 1.28
N PRO A 20 4.55 12.61 1.43
CA PRO A 20 5.77 13.29 1.02
C PRO A 20 6.97 12.82 1.84
N GLU A 21 8.16 12.79 1.24
CA GLU A 21 9.38 12.39 1.94
C GLU A 21 9.73 13.32 3.11
N LYS A 22 9.47 14.61 2.94
CA LYS A 22 9.68 15.65 3.95
C LYS A 22 8.36 16.35 4.27
N GLU A 23 8.14 16.57 5.56
CA GLU A 23 7.02 17.36 6.05
C GLU A 23 7.22 18.85 5.77
N ASP A 24 6.14 19.55 5.43
CA ASP A 24 6.10 21.01 5.48
C ASP A 24 5.77 21.47 6.90
N LYS A 25 6.82 21.86 7.65
CA LYS A 25 6.73 22.21 9.07
C LYS A 25 5.83 23.42 9.35
N LEU A 26 5.77 24.38 8.44
CA LEU A 26 4.99 25.61 8.65
C LEU A 26 3.49 25.34 8.49
N SER A 27 3.13 24.46 7.57
CA SER A 27 1.73 24.11 7.28
C SER A 27 1.12 23.10 8.26
N VAL A 28 1.95 22.32 8.98
CA VAL A 28 1.47 21.21 9.82
C VAL A 28 1.54 21.47 11.33
N TRP A 29 2.31 22.45 11.80
CA TRP A 29 2.34 22.76 13.25
C TRP A 29 0.98 23.31 13.72
N PRO A 30 0.46 22.91 14.91
CA PRO A 30 1.03 22.04 15.94
C PRO A 30 0.68 20.55 15.79
N TYR A 31 0.10 20.16 14.65
CA TYR A 31 -0.33 18.79 14.38
C TYR A 31 0.83 17.86 14.01
N TRP A 32 0.53 16.55 14.06
CA TRP A 32 1.49 15.55 13.62
C TRP A 32 1.59 15.52 12.10
N ALA A 33 2.77 15.81 11.58
CA ALA A 33 2.98 15.87 10.14
C ALA A 33 2.83 14.50 9.47
N THR A 34 2.12 14.50 8.33
CA THR A 34 2.12 13.37 7.41
C THR A 34 3.42 13.41 6.61
N LYS A 35 4.26 12.39 6.81
CA LYS A 35 5.51 12.17 6.07
C LYS A 35 5.69 10.70 5.81
N MET A 36 6.46 10.38 4.78
CA MET A 36 6.87 9.01 4.51
C MET A 36 7.65 8.46 5.70
N ARG A 37 7.20 7.31 6.19
CA ARG A 37 7.84 6.54 7.26
C ARG A 37 8.02 5.12 6.77
N THR A 38 9.18 4.58 7.07
CA THR A 38 9.54 3.19 6.78
C THR A 38 9.74 2.48 8.09
N SER A 39 8.90 1.48 8.36
CA SER A 39 9.06 0.59 9.51
C SER A 39 10.17 -0.42 9.26
N SER A 40 10.68 -1.05 10.32
CA SER A 40 11.68 -2.12 10.19
C SER A 40 11.21 -3.27 9.30
N SER A 41 9.92 -3.63 9.35
CA SER A 41 9.33 -4.67 8.49
C SER A 41 9.29 -4.27 7.02
N GLN A 42 9.07 -3.00 6.73
CA GLN A 42 9.09 -2.50 5.35
C GLN A 42 10.53 -2.46 4.81
N ALA A 43 11.49 -2.11 5.67
CA ALA A 43 12.91 -2.10 5.34
C ALA A 43 13.49 -3.51 5.07
N GLU A 44 12.79 -4.59 5.44
CA GLU A 44 13.16 -5.99 5.10
C GLU A 44 12.99 -6.29 3.59
N GLY A 45 12.48 -5.35 2.79
CA GLY A 45 12.36 -5.47 1.33
C GLY A 45 10.91 -5.56 0.84
N ALA A 46 9.94 -5.08 1.62
CA ALA A 46 8.55 -5.07 1.19
C ALA A 46 8.33 -3.98 0.13
N GLU A 47 7.76 -4.37 -1.01
CA GLU A 47 7.30 -3.42 -2.02
C GLU A 47 6.07 -2.68 -1.52
N ARG A 48 5.92 -1.41 -1.88
CA ARG A 48 4.87 -0.53 -1.36
C ARG A 48 4.16 0.14 -2.50
N GLU A 49 2.90 -0.21 -2.66
CA GLU A 49 2.02 0.42 -3.63
C GLU A 49 1.05 1.37 -2.89
N PHE A 50 0.90 2.57 -3.43
CA PHE A 50 0.05 3.61 -2.89
C PHE A 50 -1.06 3.93 -3.87
N GLN A 51 -2.18 4.45 -3.38
CA GLN A 51 -3.39 4.65 -4.16
C GLN A 51 -3.85 3.36 -4.85
N VAL A 52 -3.84 2.24 -4.12
CA VAL A 52 -4.34 0.96 -4.63
C VAL A 52 -5.51 0.48 -3.77
N ALA A 53 -6.56 0.01 -4.42
CA ALA A 53 -7.70 -0.65 -3.78
C ALA A 53 -7.81 -2.09 -4.22
N THR A 54 -8.18 -2.94 -3.27
CA THR A 54 -8.54 -4.34 -3.51
C THR A 54 -9.97 -4.42 -4.03
N LEU A 55 -10.15 -5.05 -5.19
CA LEU A 55 -11.44 -5.27 -5.82
C LEU A 55 -12.03 -6.64 -5.44
N GLU A 56 -11.21 -7.69 -5.50
CA GLU A 56 -11.66 -9.07 -5.35
C GLU A 56 -10.54 -9.98 -4.83
N PHE A 57 -10.94 -11.02 -4.10
CA PHE A 57 -10.06 -12.12 -3.70
C PHE A 57 -10.23 -13.29 -4.68
N ILE A 58 -9.15 -13.75 -5.27
CA ILE A 58 -9.15 -14.85 -6.25
C ILE A 58 -8.61 -16.10 -5.55
N GLY A 59 -9.34 -17.20 -5.67
CA GLY A 59 -8.96 -18.47 -5.05
C GLY A 59 -9.45 -19.69 -5.83
N GLU A 60 -8.77 -20.80 -5.62
CA GLU A 60 -9.04 -22.11 -6.22
C GLU A 60 -9.08 -23.16 -5.13
N ASP A 61 -10.02 -24.11 -5.20
CA ASP A 61 -10.17 -25.22 -4.25
C ASP A 61 -10.20 -24.81 -2.76
N GLY A 62 -10.81 -23.64 -2.48
CA GLY A 62 -10.90 -23.09 -1.12
C GLY A 62 -9.62 -22.44 -0.59
N ALA A 63 -8.58 -22.32 -1.42
CA ALA A 63 -7.34 -21.63 -1.11
C ALA A 63 -7.24 -20.30 -1.88
N LEU A 64 -6.80 -19.23 -1.21
CA LEU A 64 -6.56 -17.94 -1.84
C LEU A 64 -5.29 -17.99 -2.69
N THR A 65 -5.39 -17.67 -3.98
CA THR A 65 -4.29 -17.70 -4.95
C THR A 65 -3.86 -16.30 -5.38
N GLY A 66 -4.73 -15.31 -5.28
CA GLY A 66 -4.42 -13.94 -5.66
C GLY A 66 -5.41 -12.91 -5.12
N VAL A 67 -5.11 -11.64 -5.39
CA VAL A 67 -5.96 -10.51 -5.08
C VAL A 67 -5.98 -9.61 -6.30
N LYS A 68 -7.18 -9.26 -6.79
CA LYS A 68 -7.35 -8.31 -7.87
C LYS A 68 -7.36 -6.92 -7.29
N CYS A 69 -6.50 -6.06 -7.83
CA CYS A 69 -6.31 -4.70 -7.37
C CYS A 69 -6.57 -3.71 -8.52
N CYS A 70 -6.70 -2.43 -8.18
CA CYS A 70 -6.72 -1.33 -9.13
C CYS A 70 -6.13 -0.08 -8.49
N GLU A 71 -5.64 0.83 -9.32
CA GLU A 71 -5.29 2.18 -8.85
C GLU A 71 -6.54 2.99 -8.53
N VAL A 72 -6.45 3.91 -7.57
CA VAL A 72 -7.52 4.80 -7.17
C VAL A 72 -7.17 6.28 -7.29
N ASP A 73 -8.17 7.11 -7.55
CA ASP A 73 -8.05 8.56 -7.55
C ASP A 73 -7.94 9.15 -6.13
N GLU A 74 -7.79 10.47 -6.03
CA GLU A 74 -7.75 11.19 -4.74
C GLU A 74 -9.02 11.00 -3.90
N LYS A 75 -10.15 10.69 -4.54
CA LYS A 75 -11.44 10.38 -3.89
C LYS A 75 -11.58 8.88 -3.57
N ARG A 76 -10.51 8.11 -3.75
CA ARG A 76 -10.42 6.65 -3.53
C ARG A 76 -11.37 5.86 -4.42
N LYS A 77 -11.67 6.38 -5.61
CA LYS A 77 -12.47 5.69 -6.61
C LYS A 77 -11.56 4.90 -7.54
N PRO A 78 -11.90 3.64 -7.86
CA PRO A 78 -11.20 2.86 -8.87
C PRO A 78 -11.05 3.62 -10.19
N ILE A 79 -9.83 3.60 -10.74
CA ILE A 79 -9.55 4.08 -12.09
C ILE A 79 -9.74 2.90 -13.04
N ALA A 80 -10.64 3.04 -14.02
CA ALA A 80 -10.89 1.97 -14.98
C ALA A 80 -9.66 1.77 -15.89
N GLY A 81 -9.27 0.51 -16.11
CA GLY A 81 -8.12 0.15 -16.95
C GLY A 81 -6.78 0.04 -16.21
N THR A 82 -6.77 0.21 -14.88
CA THR A 82 -5.57 0.03 -14.04
C THR A 82 -5.67 -1.24 -13.18
N GLU A 83 -6.53 -2.19 -13.57
CA GLU A 83 -6.67 -3.45 -12.85
C GLU A 83 -5.47 -4.37 -13.07
N PHE A 84 -4.97 -4.96 -11.97
CA PHE A 84 -3.87 -5.93 -11.98
C PHE A 84 -4.02 -7.00 -10.90
#